data_AF-A0A7C7QXG1-F1
#
_entry.id   AF-A0A7C7QXG1-F1
#
_cell.length_a   1.000
_cell.length_b   1.000
_cell.length_c   1.000
_cell.angle_alpha   90.00
_cell.angle_beta   90.00
_cell.angle_gamma   90.00
#
_symmetry.space_group_name_H-M   'P 1'
#
loop_
_entity.id
_entity.type
_entity.pdbx_description
1 polymer ?
#
loop_
_entity_poly.entity_id
_entity_poly.type
_entity_poly.pdbx_seq_one_letter_code
_entity_poly.pdbx_strand_id
1 'polypeptide(L)'
;IESVIDDSLPASARKHRAWWSNNPSNSVITYAWLAAGYKTSAVNMESETLVFRRTGGSPPAAPAAAGSLDPADEPPAIFGCMKGTITFVEGVDLTKPADPEWADLCENPKLYNE
;
A
#
# COMPACT_ATOMS: atom_id res chain seq x y z
N ILE A 1 -18.69 -9.98 -8.50
CA ILE A 1 -17.96 -9.24 -7.43
C ILE A 1 -18.10 -7.75 -7.68
N GLU A 2 -17.69 -7.27 -8.86
CA GLU A 2 -17.84 -5.87 -9.28
C GLU A 2 -19.29 -5.37 -9.11
N SER A 3 -20.28 -6.18 -9.49
CA SER A 3 -21.71 -5.87 -9.26
C SER A 3 -22.15 -5.79 -7.80
N VAL A 4 -21.41 -6.41 -6.87
CA VAL A 4 -21.71 -6.38 -5.43
C VAL A 4 -21.10 -5.15 -4.78
N ILE A 5 -19.94 -4.71 -5.27
CA ILE A 5 -19.24 -3.51 -4.78
C ILE A 5 -19.62 -2.24 -5.54
N ASP A 6 -20.43 -2.37 -6.60
CA ASP A 6 -20.83 -1.31 -7.54
C ASP A 6 -19.64 -0.53 -8.13
N ASP A 7 -18.51 -1.24 -8.31
CA ASP A 7 -17.25 -0.67 -8.78
C ASP A 7 -16.42 -1.72 -9.54
N SER A 8 -15.50 -1.26 -10.38
CA SER A 8 -14.61 -2.11 -11.16
C SER A 8 -13.38 -2.52 -10.36
N LEU A 9 -12.99 -3.79 -10.49
CA LEU A 9 -11.78 -4.28 -9.86
C LEU A 9 -10.53 -3.75 -10.57
N PRO A 10 -9.45 -3.42 -9.82
CA PRO A 10 -8.19 -3.02 -10.41
C PRO A 10 -7.63 -4.11 -11.33
N ALA A 11 -6.90 -3.72 -12.37
CA ALA A 11 -6.25 -4.67 -13.29
C ALA A 11 -5.37 -5.69 -12.57
N SER A 12 -4.74 -5.30 -11.45
CA SER A 12 -3.93 -6.18 -10.60
C SER A 12 -4.71 -7.36 -10.04
N ALA A 13 -6.02 -7.22 -9.81
CA ALA A 13 -6.89 -8.29 -9.34
C ALA A 13 -7.05 -9.41 -10.38
N ARG A 14 -6.98 -9.08 -11.67
CA ARG A 14 -7.01 -10.04 -12.79
C ARG A 14 -5.62 -10.60 -13.12
N LYS A 15 -4.55 -9.86 -12.83
CA LYS A 15 -3.17 -10.25 -13.17
C LYS A 15 -2.49 -11.09 -12.10
N HIS A 16 -2.75 -10.83 -10.82
CA HIS A 16 -1.97 -11.39 -9.73
C HIS A 16 -2.83 -12.21 -8.79
N ARG A 17 -2.63 -13.54 -8.77
CA ARG A 17 -3.31 -14.45 -7.83
C ARG A 17 -3.12 -14.04 -6.36
N ALA A 18 -1.96 -13.44 -6.03
CA ALA A 18 -1.65 -12.94 -4.70
C ALA A 18 -2.63 -11.86 -4.21
N TRP A 19 -3.28 -11.13 -5.12
CA TRP A 19 -4.33 -10.16 -4.80
C TRP A 19 -5.49 -10.79 -4.01
N TRP A 20 -5.76 -12.08 -4.24
CA TRP A 20 -6.83 -12.84 -3.60
C TRP A 20 -6.35 -13.70 -2.42
N SER A 21 -5.15 -13.44 -1.90
CA SER A 21 -4.60 -14.21 -0.78
C SER A 21 -5.31 -13.89 0.54
N ASN A 22 -5.43 -14.86 1.45
CA ASN A 22 -5.95 -14.61 2.80
C ASN A 22 -4.87 -14.04 3.77
N ASN A 23 -3.75 -13.53 3.25
CA ASN A 23 -2.71 -12.96 4.10
C ASN A 23 -2.95 -11.45 4.29
N PRO A 24 -3.33 -10.98 5.50
CA PRO A 24 -3.62 -9.58 5.76
C PRO A 24 -2.39 -8.65 5.68
N SER A 25 -1.16 -9.19 5.75
CA SER A 25 0.05 -8.37 5.59
C SER A 25 0.43 -8.12 4.12
N ASN A 26 -0.17 -8.85 3.18
CA ASN A 26 0.19 -8.77 1.76
C ASN A 26 -0.69 -7.78 0.98
N SER A 27 -1.95 -7.61 1.39
CA SER A 27 -2.87 -6.69 0.71
C SER A 27 -3.94 -6.17 1.65
N VAL A 28 -4.20 -4.87 1.56
CA VAL A 28 -5.22 -4.18 2.37
C VAL A 28 -6.63 -4.66 2.00
N ILE A 29 -6.86 -5.09 0.75
CA ILE A 29 -8.18 -5.56 0.33
C ILE A 29 -8.58 -6.88 1.03
N THR A 30 -7.60 -7.66 1.50
CA THR A 30 -7.81 -8.91 2.23
C THR A 30 -8.70 -8.74 3.45
N TYR A 31 -8.60 -7.58 4.12
CA TYR A 31 -9.44 -7.26 5.26
C TYR A 31 -10.93 -7.23 4.92
N ALA A 32 -11.32 -6.88 3.69
CA ALA A 32 -12.72 -6.73 3.32
C ALA A 32 -13.52 -8.04 3.49
N TRP A 33 -13.00 -9.16 2.97
CA TRP A 33 -13.69 -10.46 3.12
C TRP A 33 -13.41 -11.12 4.46
N LEU A 34 -12.20 -10.98 5.02
CA LEU A 34 -11.89 -11.54 6.35
C LEU A 34 -12.77 -10.91 7.43
N ALA A 35 -12.95 -9.59 7.44
CA ALA A 35 -13.82 -8.88 8.36
C ALA A 35 -15.30 -9.21 8.14
N ALA A 36 -15.68 -9.60 6.93
CA ALA A 36 -17.02 -10.14 6.65
C ALA A 36 -17.18 -11.61 7.08
N GLY A 37 -16.12 -12.26 7.60
CA GLY A 37 -16.15 -13.67 8.02
C GLY A 37 -16.06 -14.65 6.84
N TYR A 38 -15.46 -14.24 5.73
CA TYR A 38 -15.21 -15.06 4.55
C TYR A 38 -13.72 -15.23 4.32
N LYS A 39 -13.33 -16.32 3.66
CA LYS A 39 -11.97 -16.52 3.14
C LYS A 39 -12.02 -17.00 1.70
N THR A 40 -11.01 -16.67 0.91
CA THR A 40 -10.86 -17.21 -0.44
C THR A 40 -10.47 -18.69 -0.37
N SER A 41 -11.17 -19.57 -1.10
CA SER A 41 -10.96 -21.03 -1.08
C SER A 41 -10.40 -21.54 -2.40
N ALA A 42 -10.97 -21.10 -3.51
CA ALA A 42 -10.53 -21.47 -4.85
C ALA A 42 -10.45 -20.22 -5.71
N VAL A 43 -9.27 -19.98 -6.28
CA VAL A 43 -8.96 -18.83 -7.14
C VAL A 43 -8.56 -19.41 -8.49
N ASN A 44 -9.37 -19.21 -9.53
CA ASN A 44 -9.04 -19.54 -10.90
C ASN A 44 -8.88 -18.26 -11.71
N MET A 45 -7.64 -17.94 -12.06
CA MET A 45 -7.29 -16.73 -12.81
C MET A 45 -7.64 -16.84 -14.29
N GLU A 46 -7.63 -18.05 -14.89
CA GLU A 46 -7.95 -18.24 -16.32
C GLU A 46 -9.44 -18.07 -16.58
N SER A 47 -10.27 -18.63 -15.71
CA SER A 47 -11.73 -18.51 -15.81
C SER A 47 -12.27 -17.24 -15.13
N GLU A 48 -11.40 -16.43 -14.52
CA GLU A 48 -11.75 -15.29 -13.66
C GLU A 48 -12.80 -15.62 -12.57
N THR A 49 -12.70 -16.82 -11.98
CA THR A 49 -13.65 -17.25 -10.93
C THR A 49 -12.99 -17.33 -9.56
N LEU A 50 -13.73 -16.91 -8.54
CA LEU A 50 -13.30 -16.90 -7.15
C LEU A 50 -14.41 -17.42 -6.25
N VAL A 51 -14.06 -18.36 -5.37
CA VAL A 51 -14.98 -18.91 -4.37
C VAL A 51 -14.60 -18.39 -2.98
N PHE A 52 -15.54 -17.67 -2.36
CA PHE A 52 -15.48 -17.32 -0.95
C PHE A 52 -16.19 -18.37 -0.10
N ARG A 53 -15.55 -18.80 0.98
CA ARG A 53 -16.13 -19.71 1.96
C ARG A 53 -16.29 -18.98 3.28
N ARG A 54 -17.49 -19.03 3.85
CA ARG A 54 -17.76 -18.48 5.18
C ARG A 54 -16.98 -19.27 6.22
N THR A 55 -16.16 -18.58 7.02
CA THR A 55 -15.52 -19.15 8.19
C THR A 55 -16.49 -18.97 9.35
N GLY A 56 -16.95 -20.05 9.97
CA GLY A 56 -17.94 -20.00 11.05
C GLY A 56 -17.46 -19.34 12.35
N GLY A 57 -16.31 -18.66 12.34
CA GLY A 57 -15.83 -17.84 13.44
C GLY A 57 -16.40 -16.44 13.31
N SER A 58 -16.76 -15.85 14.45
CA SER A 58 -16.96 -14.40 14.58
C SER A 58 -15.87 -13.66 13.80
N PRO A 59 -16.20 -12.57 13.07
CA PRO A 59 -15.19 -11.83 12.34
C PRO A 59 -14.00 -11.55 13.26
N PRO A 60 -12.75 -11.73 12.78
CA PRO A 60 -11.59 -11.34 13.57
C PRO A 60 -11.85 -9.89 13.97
N ALA A 61 -11.88 -9.64 15.28
CA ALA A 61 -12.20 -8.33 15.83
C ALA A 61 -11.51 -7.29 14.95
N ALA A 62 -12.31 -6.36 14.39
CA ALA A 62 -11.79 -5.23 13.62
C ALA A 62 -10.51 -4.76 14.31
N PRO A 63 -9.41 -4.49 13.57
CA PRO A 63 -8.15 -4.11 14.20
C PRO A 63 -8.49 -3.04 15.20
N ALA A 64 -8.34 -3.39 16.49
CA ALA A 64 -8.79 -2.56 17.58
C ALA A 64 -8.26 -1.18 17.27
N ALA A 65 -9.18 -0.22 17.09
CA ALA A 65 -8.84 1.17 16.86
C ALA A 65 -7.73 1.52 17.85
N ALA A 66 -6.54 1.83 17.31
CA ALA A 66 -5.36 2.29 18.00
C ALA A 66 -5.38 1.93 19.50
N GLY A 67 -4.98 0.70 19.82
CA GLY A 67 -4.73 0.32 21.20
C GLY A 67 -3.83 1.39 21.81
N SER A 68 -4.38 2.10 22.80
CA SER A 68 -3.63 2.95 23.70
C SER A 68 -2.60 2.06 24.39
N LEU A 69 -1.39 2.06 23.86
CA LEU A 69 -0.23 1.41 24.45
C LEU A 69 0.49 2.46 25.30
N ASP A 70 0.77 2.10 26.55
CA ASP A 70 1.59 2.87 27.46
C ASP A 70 2.92 3.23 26.78
N PRO A 71 3.38 4.50 26.84
CA PRO A 71 4.44 5.05 26.00
C PRO A 71 5.87 4.54 26.29
N ALA A 72 6.01 3.46 27.06
CA ALA A 72 7.30 3.00 27.60
C ALA A 72 7.85 1.71 26.97
N ASP A 73 7.06 0.94 26.20
CA ASP A 73 7.46 -0.41 25.75
C ASP A 73 7.44 -0.63 24.21
N GLU A 74 7.21 0.41 23.40
CA GLU A 74 7.33 0.28 21.92
C GLU A 74 8.71 0.72 21.41
N PRO A 75 9.36 -0.05 20.49
CA PRO A 75 10.47 0.48 19.73
C PRO A 75 9.99 1.73 18.98
N PRO A 76 10.75 2.84 18.98
CA PRO A 76 10.24 4.12 18.53
C PRO A 76 9.70 3.98 17.11
N ALA A 77 8.41 4.32 16.95
CA ALA A 77 7.79 4.39 15.64
C ALA A 77 8.69 5.28 14.76
N ILE A 78 9.39 4.67 13.81
CA ILE A 78 10.18 5.39 12.80
C ILE A 78 9.30 6.38 12.03
N PHE A 79 7.98 6.13 12.05
CA PHE A 79 6.98 7.05 11.55
C PHE A 79 6.87 8.27 12.46
N GLY A 80 7.46 9.38 12.03
CA GLY A 80 7.38 10.68 12.71
C GLY A 80 8.57 11.01 13.60
N CYS A 81 9.57 10.13 13.73
CA CYS A 81 10.78 10.40 14.53
C CYS A 81 11.62 11.58 14.02
N MET A 82 11.45 11.98 12.75
CA MET A 82 12.12 13.13 12.12
C MET A 82 11.20 14.36 11.96
N LYS A 83 10.01 14.35 12.58
CA LYS A 83 9.08 15.48 12.47
C LYS A 83 9.71 16.74 13.07
N GLY A 84 9.79 17.81 12.29
CA GLY A 84 10.39 19.07 12.71
C GLY A 84 11.92 19.14 12.61
N THR A 85 12.59 18.05 12.20
CA THR A 85 14.05 18.03 11.96
C THR A 85 14.43 18.65 10.60
N ILE A 86 13.48 18.74 9.66
CA ILE A 86 13.70 19.36 8.35
C ILE A 86 13.28 20.83 8.43
N THR A 87 14.24 21.72 8.27
CA THR A 87 14.03 23.17 8.17
C THR A 87 14.34 23.64 6.76
N PHE A 88 13.42 24.38 6.16
CA PHE A 88 13.62 25.02 4.87
C PHE A 88 14.06 26.46 5.06
N VAL A 89 14.97 26.93 4.21
CA VAL A 89 15.36 28.34 4.18
C VAL A 89 14.22 29.13 3.54
N GLU A 90 13.81 30.23 4.18
CA GLU A 90 12.73 31.08 3.70
C GLU A 90 13.05 31.63 2.30
N GLY A 91 12.12 31.48 1.36
CA GLY A 91 12.30 31.90 -0.04
C GLY A 91 12.93 30.85 -0.97
N VAL A 92 13.29 29.66 -0.48
CA VAL A 92 13.76 28.55 -1.33
C VAL A 92 12.58 27.78 -1.91
N ASP A 93 12.47 27.81 -3.23
CA ASP A 93 11.48 27.05 -3.99
C ASP A 93 11.98 25.64 -4.28
N LEU A 94 11.45 24.68 -3.53
CA LEU A 94 11.79 23.25 -3.61
C LEU A 94 11.28 22.56 -4.88
N THR A 95 10.47 23.24 -5.69
CA THR A 95 9.97 22.69 -6.95
C THR A 95 10.93 22.93 -8.11
N LYS A 96 11.96 23.76 -7.91
CA LYS A 96 13.04 23.94 -8.88
C LYS A 96 14.00 22.76 -8.85
N PRO A 97 14.63 22.40 -9.99
CA PRO A 97 15.68 21.39 -10.01
C PRO A 97 16.77 21.78 -9.01
N ALA A 98 17.16 20.84 -8.15
CA ALA A 98 18.21 21.07 -7.16
C ALA A 98 19.54 21.46 -7.82
N ASP A 99 19.82 20.88 -8.99
CA ASP A 99 20.99 21.16 -9.80
C ASP A 99 20.60 21.33 -11.29
N PRO A 100 20.33 22.55 -11.76
CA PRO A 100 19.88 22.78 -13.13
C PRO A 100 20.91 22.36 -14.19
N GLU A 101 22.21 22.41 -13.87
CA GLU A 101 23.29 21.98 -14.77
C GLU A 101 23.24 20.47 -15.09
N TRP A 102 22.60 19.66 -14.24
CA TRP A 102 22.38 18.24 -14.54
C TRP A 102 21.37 18.02 -15.67
N ALA A 103 20.43 18.95 -15.87
CA ALA A 103 19.49 18.87 -16.99
C ALA A 103 20.24 18.98 -18.33
N ASP A 104 21.24 19.87 -18.41
CA ASP A 104 22.06 20.07 -19.61
C ASP A 104 22.88 18.82 -19.97
N LEU A 105 23.33 18.05 -18.97
CA LEU A 105 24.06 16.80 -19.16
C LEU A 105 23.18 15.67 -19.69
N CYS A 106 21.90 15.63 -19.32
CA CYS A 106 20.93 14.67 -19.88
C CYS A 106 20.58 15.01 -21.33
N GLU A 107 20.54 16.29 -21.68
CA GLU A 107 20.23 16.75 -23.05
C GLU A 107 21.45 16.68 -23.99
N ASN A 108 22.67 16.69 -23.44
CA ASN A 108 23.90 16.68 -24.23
C ASN A 108 24.91 15.61 -23.73
N PRO A 109 24.76 14.33 -24.14
CA PRO A 109 25.57 13.21 -23.65
C PRO A 109 27.06 13.26 -24.04
N LYS A 110 27.51 14.31 -24.77
CA LYS A 110 28.91 14.49 -25.17
C LYS A 110 29.78 15.19 -24.12
N LEU A 111 29.19 15.76 -23.06
CA LEU A 111 29.92 16.50 -22.02
C LEU A 111 30.60 15.62 -20.96
N TYR A 112 30.34 14.31 -20.94
CA TYR A 112 30.91 13.38 -19.95
C TYR A 112 32.32 12.87 -20.27
N ASN A 113 32.86 13.17 -21.46
CA ASN A 113 34.10 12.56 -21.98
C ASN A 113 35.17 13.57 -22.43
N GLU A 114 35.20 14.78 -21.87
CA GLU A 114 36.36 15.69 -21.99
C GLU A 114 37.08 15.86 -20.65
#